data_AF-A0A4V2AB85-F1
#
_entry.id   AF-A0A4V2AB85-F1
#
_cell.length_a   1.000
_cell.length_b   1.000
_cell.length_c   1.000
_cell.angle_alpha   90.00
_cell.angle_beta   90.00
_cell.angle_gamma   90.00
#
_symmetry.space_group_name_H-M   'P 1'
#
loop_
_entity.id
_entity.type
_entity.pdbx_description
1 polymer ?
#
loop_
_entity_poly.entity_id
_entity_poly.type
_entity_poly.pdbx_seq_one_letter_code
_entity_poly.pdbx_strand_id
1 'polypeptide(L)'
;MLKNILAAMMVLTCPLVFAAESVEVKALKKDMPQDVVLMIDRIIECNHWNGEESTNKERIKQIESVRTKLGCDALPDDQAALRKRHQNNYEVKSRLNNAEQIFY
;
A
#
# COMPACT_ATOMS: atom_id res chain seq x y z
N MET A 1 -18.46 -0.72 -55.43
CA MET A 1 -18.60 0.08 -54.18
C MET A 1 -18.17 -0.80 -53.03
N LEU A 2 -16.93 -0.67 -52.55
CA LEU A 2 -16.43 -1.39 -51.38
C LEU A 2 -16.38 -0.41 -50.20
N LYS A 3 -17.11 -0.70 -49.13
CA LYS A 3 -16.81 -0.15 -47.81
C LYS A 3 -16.86 -1.29 -46.80
N ASN A 4 -15.68 -1.89 -46.59
CA ASN A 4 -15.37 -2.74 -45.46
C ASN A 4 -15.68 -1.98 -44.17
N ILE A 5 -16.51 -2.54 -43.30
CA ILE A 5 -16.58 -2.11 -41.91
C ILE A 5 -16.05 -3.27 -41.07
N LEU A 6 -14.74 -3.27 -40.87
CA LEU A 6 -14.10 -3.97 -39.76
C LEU A 6 -14.52 -3.24 -38.49
N ALA A 7 -15.46 -3.82 -37.75
CA ALA A 7 -15.73 -3.41 -36.38
C ALA A 7 -14.54 -3.84 -35.51
N ALA A 8 -13.63 -2.90 -35.25
CA ALA A 8 -12.55 -3.10 -34.30
C ALA A 8 -13.13 -3.20 -32.88
N MET A 9 -13.12 -4.41 -32.34
CA MET A 9 -13.38 -4.71 -30.94
C MET A 9 -12.28 -4.04 -30.10
N MET A 10 -12.56 -2.85 -29.57
CA MET A 10 -11.67 -2.18 -28.61
C MET A 10 -11.90 -2.83 -27.25
N VAL A 11 -11.20 -3.95 -27.01
CA VAL A 11 -11.11 -4.58 -25.69
C VAL A 11 -10.39 -3.57 -24.80
N LEU A 12 -11.15 -2.85 -23.99
CA LEU A 12 -10.64 -1.98 -22.94
C LEU A 12 -10.09 -2.89 -21.83
N THR A 13 -8.88 -3.43 -22.04
CA THR A 13 -8.09 -4.02 -20.97
C THR A 13 -7.72 -2.87 -20.04
N CYS A 14 -8.50 -2.68 -18.98
CA CYS A 14 -8.09 -1.91 -17.82
C CYS A 14 -6.82 -2.59 -17.30
N PRO A 15 -5.62 -2.00 -17.46
CA PRO A 15 -4.50 -2.53 -16.72
C PRO A 15 -4.86 -2.28 -15.26
N LEU A 16 -5.02 -3.37 -14.50
CA LEU A 16 -4.95 -3.30 -13.05
C LEU A 16 -3.68 -2.52 -12.76
N VAL A 17 -3.84 -1.25 -12.37
CA VAL A 17 -2.75 -0.43 -11.87
C VAL A 17 -2.40 -1.02 -10.51
N PHE A 18 -1.66 -2.13 -10.54
CA PHE A 18 -0.77 -2.44 -9.44
C PHE A 18 0.27 -1.34 -9.52
N ALA A 19 0.18 -0.35 -8.61
CA ALA A 19 1.27 0.57 -8.36
C ALA A 19 2.54 -0.28 -8.30
N ALA A 20 3.45 -0.05 -9.25
CA ALA A 20 4.61 -0.91 -9.42
C ALA A 20 5.46 -0.79 -8.16
N GLU A 21 5.32 -1.77 -7.28
CA GLU A 21 5.97 -1.78 -5.99
C GLU A 21 7.50 -1.66 -6.19
N SER A 22 8.11 -0.74 -5.43
CA SER A 22 9.53 -0.45 -5.57
C SER A 22 10.39 -1.68 -5.22
N VAL A 23 11.61 -1.74 -5.76
CA VAL A 23 12.55 -2.83 -5.44
C VAL A 23 12.84 -2.89 -3.94
N GLU A 24 12.88 -1.74 -3.29
CA GLU A 24 13.05 -1.62 -1.84
C GLU A 24 11.90 -2.27 -1.08
N VAL A 25 10.64 -1.95 -1.41
CA VAL A 25 9.49 -2.54 -0.71
C VAL A 25 9.41 -4.05 -0.98
N LYS A 26 9.64 -4.49 -2.22
CA LYS A 26 9.71 -5.93 -2.54
C LYS A 26 10.76 -6.64 -1.70
N ALA A 27 11.92 -6.01 -1.50
CA ALA A 27 12.97 -6.57 -0.66
C ALA A 27 12.51 -6.68 0.81
N LEU A 28 11.78 -5.71 1.35
CA LEU A 28 11.25 -5.74 2.73
C LEU A 28 10.30 -6.91 2.98
N LYS A 29 9.50 -7.30 1.99
CA LYS A 29 8.49 -8.35 2.12
C LYS A 29 9.00 -9.76 1.84
N LYS A 30 10.13 -9.86 1.14
CA LYS A 30 10.70 -11.14 0.71
C LYS A 30 10.95 -12.06 1.91
N ASP A 31 10.47 -13.29 1.82
CA ASP A 31 10.62 -14.36 2.81
C ASP A 31 10.07 -14.04 4.22
N MET A 32 9.25 -12.98 4.33
CA MET A 32 8.63 -12.60 5.60
C MET A 32 7.34 -13.38 5.87
N PRO A 33 6.99 -13.60 7.16
CA PRO A 33 5.67 -14.08 7.53
C PRO A 33 4.56 -13.21 6.93
N GLN A 34 3.44 -13.83 6.54
CA GLN A 34 2.36 -13.12 5.86
C GLN A 34 1.80 -11.94 6.68
N ASP A 35 1.75 -12.05 8.01
CA ASP A 35 1.27 -10.96 8.87
C ASP A 35 2.25 -9.77 8.89
N VAL A 36 3.54 -10.01 8.69
CA VAL A 36 4.57 -8.98 8.52
C VAL A 36 4.48 -8.33 7.15
N VAL A 37 4.28 -9.13 6.08
CA VAL A 37 4.06 -8.61 4.72
C VAL A 37 2.87 -7.64 4.69
N LEU A 38 1.73 -8.04 5.27
CA LEU A 38 0.53 -7.20 5.33
C LEU A 38 0.75 -5.92 6.16
N MET A 39 1.54 -6.01 7.24
CA MET A 39 1.87 -4.82 8.03
C MET A 39 2.78 -3.86 7.25
N ILE A 40 3.78 -4.36 6.53
CA ILE A 40 4.65 -3.54 5.67
C ILE A 40 3.81 -2.79 4.63
N ASP A 41 2.93 -3.50 3.93
CA ASP A 41 2.02 -2.88 2.94
C ASP A 41 1.17 -1.77 3.59
N ARG A 42 0.59 -2.03 4.77
CA ARG A 42 -0.24 -1.06 5.49
C ARG A 42 0.54 0.14 6.01
N ILE A 43 1.77 -0.05 6.51
CA ILE A 43 2.65 1.05 6.95
C ILE A 43 2.88 2.01 5.78
N ILE A 44 3.26 1.47 4.63
CA ILE A 44 3.62 2.24 3.44
C ILE A 44 2.41 2.99 2.89
N GLU A 45 1.25 2.33 2.80
CA GLU A 45 0.01 2.99 2.40
C GLU A 45 -0.39 4.10 3.38
N CYS A 46 -0.31 3.85 4.69
CA CYS A 46 -0.61 4.89 5.67
C CYS A 46 0.38 6.06 5.60
N ASN A 47 1.66 5.81 5.36
CA ASN A 47 2.66 6.86 5.14
C ASN A 47 2.31 7.71 3.91
N HIS A 48 1.93 7.09 2.80
CA HIS A 48 1.47 7.80 1.60
C HIS A 48 0.28 8.71 1.90
N TRP A 49 -0.79 8.16 2.50
CA TRP A 49 -2.01 8.92 2.73
C TRP A 49 -1.92 9.96 3.85
N ASN A 50 -1.00 9.78 4.81
CA ASN A 50 -0.75 10.78 5.85
C ASN A 50 0.05 11.99 5.34
N GLY A 51 0.82 11.82 4.25
CA GLY A 51 1.55 12.91 3.60
C GLY A 51 0.71 13.72 2.61
N GLU A 52 -0.49 13.25 2.26
CA GLU A 52 -1.39 13.91 1.32
C GLU A 52 -2.17 15.05 2.01
N GLU A 53 -1.95 16.28 1.55
CA GLU A 53 -2.72 17.46 1.98
C GLU A 53 -3.60 17.99 0.84
N SER A 54 -4.78 18.53 1.18
CA SER A 54 -5.65 19.18 0.20
C SER A 54 -6.51 20.25 0.85
N THR A 55 -6.82 21.32 0.10
CA THR A 55 -7.85 22.29 0.47
C THR A 55 -9.21 21.97 -0.17
N ASN A 56 -9.25 20.98 -1.06
CA ASN A 56 -10.48 20.53 -1.70
C ASN A 56 -11.24 19.57 -0.76
N LYS A 57 -12.49 19.91 -0.43
CA LYS A 57 -13.31 19.16 0.54
C LYS A 57 -13.59 17.72 0.11
N GLU A 58 -13.80 17.48 -1.18
CA GLU A 58 -14.06 16.14 -1.71
C GLU A 58 -12.82 15.25 -1.61
N ARG A 59 -11.64 15.80 -1.91
CA ARG A 59 -10.36 15.10 -1.79
C ARG A 59 -10.03 14.81 -0.32
N ILE A 60 -10.27 15.75 0.59
CA ILE A 60 -10.11 15.52 2.04
C ILE A 60 -10.94 14.30 2.48
N LYS A 61 -12.23 14.24 2.10
CA LYS A 61 -13.10 13.09 2.42
C LYS A 61 -12.59 11.78 1.83
N GLN A 62 -11.99 11.80 0.64
CA GLN A 62 -11.39 10.61 0.03
C GLN A 62 -10.17 10.14 0.84
N ILE A 63 -9.26 11.06 1.17
CA ILE A 63 -8.07 10.78 1.98
C ILE A 63 -8.48 10.18 3.33
N GLU A 64 -9.40 10.85 4.04
CA GLU A 64 -9.94 10.38 5.32
C GLU A 64 -10.57 8.99 5.18
N SER A 65 -11.39 8.76 4.15
CA SER A 65 -12.02 7.46 3.93
C SER A 65 -11.00 6.34 3.72
N VAL A 66 -9.93 6.58 2.96
CA VAL A 66 -8.88 5.58 2.74
C VAL A 66 -8.08 5.35 4.02
N ARG A 67 -7.69 6.41 4.74
CA ARG A 67 -7.01 6.29 6.04
C ARG A 67 -7.82 5.51 7.06
N THR A 68 -9.14 5.72 7.12
CA THR A 68 -10.04 4.93 7.97
C THR A 68 -10.10 3.46 7.55
N LYS A 69 -10.22 3.18 6.24
CA LYS A 69 -10.24 1.79 5.72
C LYS A 69 -8.94 1.04 6.00
N LEU A 70 -7.81 1.74 5.88
CA LEU A 70 -6.49 1.23 6.24
C LEU A 70 -6.27 1.18 7.75
N GLY A 71 -7.13 1.81 8.56
CA GLY A 71 -6.97 1.88 10.01
C GLY A 71 -5.69 2.61 10.44
N CYS A 72 -5.28 3.67 9.75
CA CYS A 72 -4.01 4.33 10.02
C CYS A 72 -3.87 4.86 11.46
N ASP A 73 -4.99 5.20 12.12
CA ASP A 73 -4.99 5.67 13.51
C ASP A 73 -4.67 4.54 14.51
N ALA A 74 -5.02 3.29 14.18
CA ALA A 74 -4.72 2.10 15.00
C ALA A 74 -3.37 1.45 14.66
N LEU A 75 -2.70 1.93 13.60
CA LEU A 75 -1.47 1.33 13.08
C LEU A 75 -0.36 1.23 14.15
N PRO A 76 -0.10 2.21 15.03
CA PRO A 76 0.94 2.10 16.06
C PRO A 76 0.71 0.92 17.02
N ASP A 77 -0.53 0.72 17.47
CA ASP A 77 -0.89 -0.36 18.39
C ASP A 77 -0.80 -1.73 17.71
N ASP A 78 -1.26 -1.83 16.46
CA ASP A 78 -1.16 -3.06 15.68
C ASP A 78 0.29 -3.44 15.38
N GLN A 79 1.16 -2.45 15.11
CA GLN A 79 2.60 -2.66 14.96
C GLN A 79 3.24 -3.14 16.27
N ALA A 80 2.89 -2.53 17.40
CA ALA A 80 3.39 -2.95 18.71
C ALA A 80 2.98 -4.40 19.03
N ALA A 81 1.72 -4.76 18.75
CA ALA A 81 1.22 -6.12 18.92
C ALA A 81 1.96 -7.12 18.02
N LEU A 82 2.21 -6.78 16.75
CA LEU A 82 2.98 -7.62 15.83
C LEU A 82 4.43 -7.78 16.29
N ARG A 83 5.09 -6.69 16.71
CA ARG A 83 6.47 -6.72 17.24
C ARG A 83 6.58 -7.60 18.48
N LYS A 84 5.55 -7.63 19.33
CA LYS A 84 5.47 -8.53 20.48
C LYS A 84 5.37 -10.01 20.06
N ARG A 85 4.55 -10.33 19.04
CA ARG A 85 4.45 -11.70 18.50
C ARG A 85 5.79 -12.18 17.92
N HIS A 86 6.52 -11.29 17.26
CA HIS A 86 7.82 -11.56 16.62
C HIS A 86 9.03 -11.09 17.44
N GLN A 87 8.91 -10.99 18.76
CA GLN A 87 9.90 -10.33 19.62
C GLN A 87 11.34 -10.87 19.50
N ASN A 88 11.47 -12.17 19.23
CA ASN A 88 12.76 -12.87 19.07
C ASN A 88 13.27 -12.90 17.62
N ASN A 89 12.50 -12.37 16.66
CA ASN A 89 12.91 -12.28 15.27
C ASN A 89 13.49 -10.89 14.98
N TYR A 90 14.82 -10.79 14.94
CA TYR A 90 15.51 -9.53 14.65
C TYR A 90 15.20 -9.01 13.25
N GLU A 91 15.12 -9.90 12.26
CA GLU A 91 14.87 -9.51 10.88
C GLU A 91 13.50 -8.83 10.74
N VAL A 92 12.44 -9.43 11.31
CA VAL A 92 11.09 -8.82 11.31
C VAL A 92 11.11 -7.41 11.91
N LYS A 93 11.76 -7.22 13.06
CA LYS A 93 11.87 -5.90 13.68
C LYS A 93 12.59 -4.90 12.77
N SER A 94 13.66 -5.33 12.11
CA SER A 94 14.39 -4.51 11.15
C SER A 94 13.55 -4.16 9.92
N ARG A 95 12.79 -5.12 9.36
CA ARG A 95 11.93 -4.86 8.18
C ARG A 95 10.82 -3.87 8.51
N LEU A 96 10.19 -3.99 9.67
CA LEU A 96 9.17 -3.05 10.14
C LEU A 96 9.76 -1.65 10.36
N ASN A 97 10.93 -1.54 11.00
CA ASN A 97 11.60 -0.25 11.17
C ASN A 97 11.92 0.41 9.83
N ASN A 98 12.39 -0.36 8.84
CA ASN A 98 12.70 0.18 7.53
C ASN A 98 11.44 0.61 6.78
N ALA A 99 10.33 -0.14 6.89
CA ALA A 99 9.05 0.23 6.28
C ALA A 99 8.53 1.58 6.80
N GLU A 100 8.70 1.87 8.10
CA GLU A 100 8.31 3.16 8.72
C GLU A 100 9.05 4.36 8.10
N GLN A 101 10.19 4.15 7.43
CA GLN A 101 10.99 5.21 6.80
C GLN A 101 10.65 5.44 5.33
N ILE A 102 9.73 4.67 4.76
CA ILE A 102 9.33 4.81 3.35
C ILE A 102 8.15 5.78 3.26
N PHE A 103 8.39 6.90 2.57
CA PHE A 103 7.39 7.91 2.23
C PHE A 103 7.43 8.14 0.70
N TYR A 104 6.28 8.43 0.11
CA TYR A 104 6.14 8.74 -1.32
C TYR A 104 5.80 10.20 -1.54
#